data_AF-A0A959JN52-F1
#
_entry.id   AF-A0A959JN52-F1
#
_cell.length_a   1.000
_cell.length_b   1.000
_cell.length_c   1.000
_cell.angle_alpha   90.00
_cell.angle_beta   90.00
_cell.angle_gamma   90.00
#
_symmetry.space_group_name_H-M   'P 1'
#
loop_
_entity.id
_entity.type
_entity.pdbx_description
1 polymer ?
#
loop_
_entity_poly.entity_id
_entity_poly.type
_entity_poly.pdbx_seq_one_letter_code
_entity_poly.pdbx_strand_id
1 'polypeptide(L)'
;MKIKSVFFISLFLLPLLSFSQVVSESEINFSKTITPFFGSEVSYLSIDLIKSYELNGVDTAKYVMIKIFNSKSEIESYTTGYSIFSIGSALGFNSGSQMTTRINKEEGSAILTKKDFEKLYSGLEGVYTFVKKKSTFGKSKNNLVVTYTLENLLFGGEYNEKIGGRLLFYFQFGDAKFKMTDQEFSEIVKVCKKIKSVW
;
A
#
# COMPACT_ATOMS: atom_id res chain seq x y z
N MET A 1 -73.05 -14.64 -21.30
CA MET A 1 -71.79 -14.94 -20.59
C MET A 1 -70.78 -13.85 -20.96
N LYS A 2 -70.47 -12.91 -20.07
CA LYS A 2 -69.50 -11.82 -20.32
C LYS A 2 -68.41 -11.91 -19.27
N ILE A 3 -67.25 -12.46 -19.64
CA ILE A 3 -66.07 -12.50 -18.80
C ILE A 3 -65.51 -11.07 -18.78
N LYS A 4 -65.66 -10.39 -17.64
CA LYS A 4 -64.98 -9.11 -17.38
C LYS A 4 -63.52 -9.46 -17.07
N SER A 5 -62.64 -9.31 -18.06
CA SER A 5 -61.20 -9.40 -17.82
C SER A 5 -60.78 -8.26 -16.90
N VAL A 6 -60.42 -8.63 -15.68
CA VAL A 6 -59.72 -7.78 -14.71
C VAL A 6 -58.36 -7.45 -15.31
N PHE A 7 -58.14 -6.18 -15.64
CA PHE A 7 -56.81 -5.68 -15.97
C PHE A 7 -56.01 -5.65 -14.66
N PHE A 8 -55.33 -6.75 -14.35
CA PHE A 8 -54.26 -6.76 -13.37
C PHE A 8 -53.12 -5.93 -13.95
N ILE A 9 -53.08 -4.64 -13.60
CA ILE A 9 -51.86 -3.85 -13.74
C ILE A 9 -50.88 -4.50 -12.77
N SER A 10 -50.05 -5.40 -13.29
CA SER A 10 -48.83 -5.86 -12.64
C SER A 10 -47.99 -4.62 -12.36
N LEU A 11 -48.17 -4.06 -11.17
CA LEU A 11 -47.31 -3.06 -10.58
C LEU A 11 -45.90 -3.67 -10.58
N PHE A 12 -45.10 -3.32 -11.59
CA PHE A 12 -43.65 -3.52 -11.57
C PHE A 12 -43.13 -2.70 -10.39
N LEU A 13 -43.17 -3.30 -9.19
CA LEU A 13 -42.25 -2.98 -8.11
C LEU A 13 -40.87 -3.33 -8.65
N LEU A 14 -40.28 -2.41 -9.42
CA LEU A 14 -38.83 -2.33 -9.53
C LEU A 14 -38.36 -2.23 -8.07
N PRO A 15 -37.69 -3.24 -7.50
CA PRO A 15 -36.94 -2.95 -6.29
C PRO A 15 -36.00 -1.82 -6.69
N LEU A 16 -36.15 -0.67 -6.03
CA LEU A 16 -35.09 0.33 -5.97
C LEU A 16 -33.86 -0.46 -5.52
N LEU A 17 -33.03 -0.86 -6.48
CA LEU A 17 -31.75 -1.46 -6.21
C LEU A 17 -30.96 -0.34 -5.55
N SER A 18 -31.01 -0.32 -4.22
CA SER A 18 -30.10 0.42 -3.39
C SER A 18 -28.71 -0.16 -3.63
N PHE A 19 -28.12 0.16 -4.78
CA PHE A 19 -26.72 -0.13 -5.02
C PHE A 19 -25.96 0.67 -3.97
N SER A 20 -25.46 -0.03 -2.95
CA SER A 20 -24.51 0.56 -2.03
C SER A 20 -23.26 0.88 -2.84
N GLN A 21 -23.13 2.15 -3.25
CA GLN A 21 -21.97 2.59 -3.97
C GLN A 21 -20.86 2.87 -2.97
N VAL A 22 -19.80 2.05 -3.05
CA VAL A 22 -18.57 2.26 -2.30
C VAL A 22 -17.73 3.30 -3.04
N VAL A 23 -17.43 4.40 -2.35
CA VAL A 23 -16.49 5.43 -2.79
C VAL A 23 -15.18 5.19 -2.07
N SER A 24 -14.07 5.36 -2.79
CA SER A 24 -12.73 5.25 -2.20
C SER A 24 -11.88 6.42 -2.61
N GLU A 25 -11.21 7.02 -1.63
CA GLU A 25 -10.43 8.24 -1.76
C GLU A 25 -9.06 8.04 -1.14
N SER A 26 -8.01 8.57 -1.78
CA SER A 26 -6.67 8.60 -1.18
C SER A 26 -6.55 9.84 -0.29
N GLU A 27 -6.42 9.64 1.02
CA GLU A 27 -6.19 10.73 1.99
C GLU A 27 -4.72 11.19 1.99
N ILE A 28 -3.81 10.26 1.76
CA ILE A 28 -2.37 10.51 1.64
C ILE A 28 -1.85 9.67 0.50
N ASN A 29 -1.26 10.32 -0.50
CA ASN A 29 -0.56 9.67 -1.61
C ASN A 29 0.93 10.04 -1.56
N PHE A 30 1.78 9.03 -1.71
CA PHE A 30 3.21 9.19 -1.95
C PHE A 30 3.61 8.26 -3.09
N SER A 31 4.27 8.82 -4.09
CA SER A 31 4.86 8.04 -5.17
C SER A 31 6.30 8.46 -5.40
N LYS A 32 7.18 7.49 -5.63
CA LYS A 32 8.59 7.75 -5.90
C LYS A 32 9.19 6.71 -6.84
N THR A 33 10.03 7.18 -7.76
CA THR A 33 10.88 6.30 -8.56
C THR A 33 11.88 5.57 -7.68
N ILE A 34 11.96 4.25 -7.83
CA ILE A 34 12.92 3.39 -7.12
C ILE A 34 13.83 2.71 -8.14
N THR A 35 15.09 2.52 -7.76
CA THR A 35 16.07 1.89 -8.66
C THR A 35 16.16 0.39 -8.36
N PRO A 36 15.89 -0.50 -9.33
CA PRO A 36 16.08 -1.93 -9.11
C PRO A 36 17.57 -2.27 -8.92
N PHE A 37 17.83 -3.37 -8.21
CA PHE A 37 19.19 -3.92 -8.08
C PHE A 37 19.71 -4.46 -9.41
N PHE A 38 18.83 -5.11 -10.17
CA PHE A 38 19.13 -5.78 -11.42
C PHE A 38 18.16 -5.28 -12.50
N GLY A 39 18.70 -5.04 -13.70
CA GLY A 39 17.93 -4.47 -14.81
C GLY A 39 18.00 -2.94 -14.87
N SER A 40 17.48 -2.39 -15.98
CA SER A 40 17.47 -0.96 -16.27
C SER A 40 16.07 -0.36 -16.29
N GLU A 41 15.04 -1.16 -15.98
CA GLU A 41 13.67 -0.68 -15.98
C GLU A 41 13.43 0.25 -14.78
N VAL A 42 12.77 1.37 -15.05
CA VAL A 42 12.38 2.32 -14.01
C VAL A 42 11.15 1.76 -13.32
N SER A 43 11.20 1.61 -11.99
CA SER A 43 10.06 1.20 -11.17
C SER A 43 9.61 2.35 -10.28
N TYR A 44 8.34 2.34 -9.88
CA TYR A 44 7.74 3.32 -8.99
C TYR A 44 7.16 2.62 -7.77
N LEU A 45 7.44 3.15 -6.59
CA LEU A 45 6.79 2.78 -5.33
C LEU A 45 5.65 3.76 -5.05
N SER A 46 4.43 3.27 -4.84
CA SER A 46 3.32 4.05 -4.28
C SER A 46 2.98 3.57 -2.87
N ILE A 47 2.67 4.50 -1.97
CA ILE A 47 2.13 4.25 -0.64
C ILE A 47 0.92 5.17 -0.46
N ASP A 48 -0.26 4.58 -0.33
CA ASP A 48 -1.54 5.27 -0.25
C ASP A 48 -2.28 4.92 1.03
N LEU A 49 -2.71 5.94 1.81
CA LEU A 49 -3.75 5.76 2.83
C LEU A 49 -5.11 5.96 2.14
N ILE A 50 -5.89 4.90 2.06
CA ILE A 50 -7.16 4.91 1.35
C ILE A 50 -8.28 4.85 2.39
N LYS A 51 -9.22 5.78 2.26
CA LYS A 51 -10.49 5.79 2.96
C LYS A 51 -11.57 5.28 2.00
N SER A 52 -12.37 4.34 2.44
CA SER A 52 -13.47 3.74 1.68
C SER A 52 -14.76 3.88 2.48
N TYR A 53 -15.84 4.33 1.85
CA TYR A 53 -17.13 4.54 2.51
C TYR A 53 -18.29 4.34 1.54
N GLU A 54 -19.46 3.99 2.08
CA GLU A 54 -20.69 3.86 1.30
C GLU A 54 -21.42 5.21 1.22
N LEU A 55 -21.90 5.63 0.04
CA LEU A 55 -22.59 6.93 -0.12
C LEU A 55 -23.86 7.08 0.74
N ASN A 56 -24.51 5.96 1.05
CA ASN A 56 -25.75 5.91 1.82
C ASN A 56 -25.57 5.23 3.19
N GLY A 57 -24.33 4.90 3.56
CA GLY A 57 -23.99 4.20 4.80
C GLY A 57 -23.16 5.07 5.74
N VAL A 58 -23.01 4.63 6.99
CA VAL A 58 -22.13 5.24 8.00
C VAL A 58 -20.73 4.60 7.99
N ASP A 59 -20.60 3.45 7.34
CA ASP A 59 -19.40 2.63 7.42
C ASP A 59 -18.25 3.26 6.63
N THR A 60 -17.16 3.54 7.35
CA THR A 60 -15.90 4.02 6.80
C THR A 60 -14.81 3.02 7.16
N ALA A 61 -14.14 2.48 6.14
CA ALA A 61 -12.94 1.66 6.29
C ALA A 61 -11.69 2.46 5.86
N LYS A 62 -10.55 2.21 6.51
CA LYS A 62 -9.25 2.74 6.08
C LYS A 62 -8.24 1.61 5.93
N TYR A 63 -7.39 1.68 4.92
CA TYR A 63 -6.26 0.77 4.71
C TYR A 63 -5.08 1.47 4.06
N VAL A 64 -3.91 0.86 4.17
CA VAL A 64 -2.74 1.29 3.41
C VAL A 64 -2.50 0.36 2.25
N MET A 65 -2.34 0.94 1.06
CA MET A 65 -1.96 0.22 -0.15
C MET A 65 -0.51 0.58 -0.50
N ILE A 66 0.34 -0.44 -0.65
CA ILE A 66 1.71 -0.31 -1.15
C ILE A 66 1.77 -0.98 -2.52
N LYS A 67 2.30 -0.30 -3.53
CA LYS A 67 2.39 -0.82 -4.90
C LYS A 67 3.74 -0.57 -5.53
N ILE A 68 4.19 -1.50 -6.37
CA ILE A 68 5.31 -1.34 -7.28
C ILE A 68 4.84 -1.56 -8.71
N PHE A 69 5.14 -0.61 -9.59
CA PHE A 69 4.83 -0.72 -11.02
C PHE A 69 5.99 -0.20 -11.88
N ASN A 70 6.16 -0.73 -13.09
CA ASN A 70 7.23 -0.35 -14.01
C ASN A 70 6.77 0.77 -14.93
N SER A 71 7.70 1.64 -15.34
CA SER A 71 7.41 2.83 -16.17
C SER A 71 6.83 2.52 -17.55
N LYS A 72 6.96 1.27 -18.05
CA LYS A 72 6.38 0.83 -19.32
C LYS A 72 4.89 0.49 -19.21
N SER A 73 4.38 0.32 -18.00
CA SER A 73 2.96 0.21 -17.67
C SER A 73 2.50 1.55 -17.07
N GLU A 74 2.11 2.46 -17.97
CA GLU A 74 1.21 3.59 -17.72
C GLU A 74 1.56 4.55 -16.57
N ILE A 75 2.42 5.53 -16.89
CA ILE A 75 2.36 6.88 -16.29
C ILE A 75 1.26 7.71 -16.96
N GLU A 76 0.14 7.07 -17.32
CA GLU A 76 -1.07 7.75 -17.76
C GLU A 76 -2.13 7.39 -16.75
N SER A 77 -2.25 8.20 -15.70
CA SER A 77 -3.50 8.40 -14.96
C SER A 77 -4.35 7.14 -14.83
N TYR A 78 -3.76 6.02 -14.36
CA TYR A 78 -4.52 4.90 -13.83
C TYR A 78 -5.22 5.46 -12.62
N THR A 79 -6.39 6.03 -12.91
CA THR A 79 -7.37 6.48 -11.96
C THR A 79 -7.33 5.48 -10.82
N THR A 80 -7.01 5.98 -9.64
CA THR A 80 -7.06 5.23 -8.38
C THR A 80 -8.33 4.36 -8.36
N GLY A 81 -9.41 4.87 -8.97
CA GLY A 81 -10.56 4.15 -9.51
C GLY A 81 -10.30 2.71 -10.02
N TYR A 82 -9.70 2.48 -11.19
CA TYR A 82 -9.70 1.13 -11.81
C TYR A 82 -9.03 0.06 -10.94
N SER A 83 -7.92 0.42 -10.29
CA SER A 83 -7.23 -0.43 -9.32
C SER A 83 -8.07 -0.69 -8.07
N ILE A 84 -8.78 0.32 -7.55
CA ILE A 84 -9.65 0.16 -6.38
C ILE A 84 -10.95 -0.59 -6.73
N PHE A 85 -11.49 -0.46 -7.94
CA PHE A 85 -12.72 -1.15 -8.36
C PHE A 85 -12.50 -2.65 -8.57
N SER A 86 -11.36 -3.07 -9.12
CA SER A 86 -11.00 -4.50 -9.21
C SER A 86 -10.65 -5.11 -7.85
N ILE A 87 -10.09 -4.31 -6.94
CA ILE A 87 -9.76 -4.74 -5.57
C ILE A 87 -11.00 -4.74 -4.67
N GLY A 88 -11.95 -3.81 -4.87
CA GLY A 88 -13.14 -3.64 -4.04
C GLY A 88 -14.10 -4.83 -4.09
N SER A 89 -14.23 -5.48 -5.25
CA SER A 89 -14.99 -6.73 -5.38
C SER A 89 -14.25 -7.93 -4.75
N ALA A 90 -12.92 -7.94 -4.78
CA ALA A 90 -12.10 -9.00 -4.19
C ALA A 90 -11.90 -8.84 -2.66
N LEU A 91 -11.94 -7.62 -2.12
CA LEU A 91 -11.74 -7.31 -0.70
C LEU A 91 -12.93 -7.66 0.19
N GLY A 92 -14.06 -8.05 -0.40
CA GLY A 92 -15.24 -8.41 0.38
C GLY A 92 -15.71 -7.25 1.25
N PHE A 93 -15.79 -6.04 0.68
CA PHE A 93 -16.51 -4.90 1.27
C PHE A 93 -18.02 -5.19 1.29
N ASN A 94 -18.41 -6.30 1.92
CA ASN A 94 -19.73 -6.47 2.48
C ASN A 94 -19.61 -6.04 3.94
N SER A 95 -20.48 -5.11 4.35
CA SER A 95 -20.52 -4.57 5.71
C SER A 95 -20.44 -5.70 6.75
N GLY A 96 -19.31 -5.77 7.47
CA GLY A 96 -19.04 -6.80 8.48
C GLY A 96 -17.83 -7.70 8.22
N SER A 97 -17.25 -7.71 7.02
CA SER A 97 -16.01 -8.48 6.77
C SER A 97 -14.80 -7.75 7.36
N GLN A 98 -14.08 -8.41 8.28
CA GLN A 98 -12.79 -7.91 8.76
C GLN A 98 -11.82 -7.82 7.59
N MET A 99 -11.40 -6.60 7.25
CA MET A 99 -10.36 -6.40 6.24
C MET A 99 -9.09 -7.13 6.68
N THR A 100 -8.64 -8.06 5.85
CA THR A 100 -7.41 -8.83 6.09
C THR A 100 -6.26 -8.22 5.30
N THR A 101 -5.05 -8.28 5.85
CA THR A 101 -3.84 -7.99 5.08
C THR A 101 -3.74 -8.94 3.90
N ARG A 102 -3.39 -8.40 2.72
CA ARG A 102 -3.17 -9.18 1.50
C ARG A 102 -1.91 -8.69 0.82
N ILE A 103 -1.06 -9.62 0.40
CA ILE A 103 0.15 -9.33 -0.35
C ILE A 103 0.15 -10.16 -1.62
N ASN A 104 0.02 -9.49 -2.77
CA ASN A 104 0.14 -10.08 -4.08
C ASN A 104 1.55 -9.80 -4.63
N LYS A 105 2.39 -10.84 -4.62
CA LYS A 105 3.77 -10.76 -5.13
C LYS A 105 3.83 -10.51 -6.63
N GLU A 106 2.93 -11.14 -7.39
CA GLU A 106 2.93 -11.10 -8.85
C GLU A 106 2.53 -9.71 -9.36
N GLU A 107 1.57 -9.09 -8.69
CA GLU A 107 1.12 -7.72 -9.00
C GLU A 107 1.94 -6.63 -8.29
N GLY A 108 2.92 -7.00 -7.46
CA GLY A 108 3.72 -6.04 -6.69
C GLY A 108 2.88 -5.16 -5.75
N SER A 109 1.78 -5.69 -5.18
CA SER A 109 0.81 -4.92 -4.42
C SER A 109 0.51 -5.52 -3.04
N ALA A 110 0.44 -4.67 -2.01
CA ALA A 110 0.11 -5.05 -0.64
C ALA A 110 -0.97 -4.13 -0.08
N ILE A 111 -1.94 -4.71 0.61
CA ILE A 111 -3.02 -4.03 1.31
C ILE A 111 -2.87 -4.38 2.78
N LEU A 112 -2.65 -3.36 3.61
CA LEU A 112 -2.32 -3.52 5.01
C LEU A 112 -3.44 -2.96 5.89
N THR A 113 -3.81 -3.74 6.90
CA THR A 113 -4.64 -3.26 8.02
C THR A 113 -3.85 -2.27 8.88
N LYS A 114 -4.54 -1.52 9.76
CA LYS A 114 -3.88 -0.61 10.72
C LYS A 114 -2.78 -1.33 11.50
N LYS A 115 -3.10 -2.50 12.05
CA LYS A 115 -2.19 -3.31 12.86
C LYS A 115 -0.93 -3.70 12.08
N ASP A 116 -1.07 -4.18 10.85
CA ASP A 116 0.07 -4.65 10.07
C ASP A 116 0.88 -3.49 9.47
N PHE A 117 0.22 -2.38 9.15
CA PHE A 117 0.89 -1.13 8.79
C PHE A 117 1.72 -0.57 9.97
N GLU A 118 1.19 -0.58 11.19
CA GLU A 118 1.92 -0.13 12.38
C GLU A 118 3.14 -1.00 12.68
N LYS A 119 3.05 -2.32 12.46
CA LYS A 119 4.20 -3.22 12.52
C LYS A 119 5.23 -2.88 11.44
N LEU A 120 4.79 -2.69 10.20
CA LEU A 120 5.65 -2.30 9.09
C LEU A 120 6.41 -1.01 9.39
N TYR A 121 5.68 0.03 9.83
CA TYR A 121 6.26 1.31 10.22
C TYR A 121 7.30 1.15 11.33
N SER A 122 6.98 0.40 12.38
CA SER A 122 7.89 0.21 13.51
C SER A 122 9.18 -0.50 13.08
N GLY A 123 9.06 -1.51 12.21
CA GLY A 123 10.22 -2.19 11.64
C GLY A 123 11.07 -1.29 10.76
N LEU A 124 10.43 -0.49 9.90
CA LEU A 124 11.07 0.47 9.01
C LEU A 124 11.80 1.60 9.77
N GLU A 125 11.16 2.16 10.79
CA GLU A 125 11.77 3.14 11.70
C GLU A 125 12.94 2.53 12.49
N GLY A 126 12.81 1.26 12.92
CA GLY A 126 13.86 0.51 13.60
C GLY A 126 15.11 0.31 12.73
N VAL A 127 14.93 -0.13 11.48
CA VAL A 127 16.00 -0.25 10.48
C VAL A 127 16.70 1.10 10.29
N TYR A 128 15.92 2.17 10.05
CA TYR A 128 16.46 3.51 9.84
C TYR A 128 17.30 3.99 11.03
N THR A 129 16.72 3.90 12.22
CA THR A 129 17.33 4.40 13.45
C THR A 129 18.58 3.61 13.81
N PHE A 130 18.56 2.28 13.65
CA PHE A 130 19.73 1.44 13.94
C PHE A 130 20.92 1.82 13.06
N VAL A 131 20.71 1.91 11.75
CA VAL A 131 21.77 2.21 10.78
C VAL A 131 22.31 3.64 10.96
N LYS A 132 21.41 4.63 11.13
CA LYS A 132 21.81 6.02 11.36
C LYS A 132 22.57 6.20 12.67
N LYS A 133 22.11 5.58 13.76
CA LYS A 133 22.80 5.65 15.07
C LYS A 133 24.23 5.13 14.99
N LYS A 134 24.49 4.08 14.18
CA LYS A 134 25.85 3.59 13.97
C LYS A 134 26.68 4.58 13.15
N SER A 135 26.17 5.09 12.04
CA SER A 135 26.88 6.14 11.28
C SER A 135 27.22 7.38 12.11
N THR A 136 26.34 7.83 13.02
CA THR A 136 26.56 9.05 13.81
C THR A 136 27.40 8.84 15.06
N PHE A 137 27.22 7.73 15.80
CA PHE A 137 27.79 7.56 17.14
C PHE A 137 28.76 6.39 17.29
N GLY A 138 28.86 5.51 16.29
CA GLY A 138 29.71 4.33 16.38
C GLY A 138 30.41 4.04 15.06
N LYS A 139 31.67 4.47 14.93
CA LYS A 139 32.59 3.92 13.92
C LYS A 139 32.84 2.44 14.23
N SER A 140 31.86 1.60 13.91
CA SER A 140 31.99 0.16 13.92
C SER A 140 33.00 -0.18 12.85
N LYS A 141 34.09 -0.87 13.20
CA LYS A 141 35.03 -1.40 12.21
C LYS A 141 34.40 -2.53 11.37
N ASN A 142 33.24 -3.01 11.78
CA ASN A 142 32.51 -4.09 11.13
C ASN A 142 31.41 -3.54 10.23
N ASN A 143 31.23 -4.19 9.08
CA ASN A 143 30.04 -4.04 8.27
C ASN A 143 28.85 -4.63 9.03
N LEU A 144 27.73 -3.91 9.03
CA LEU A 144 26.52 -4.32 9.73
C LEU A 144 25.34 -4.24 8.77
N VAL A 145 24.47 -5.24 8.84
CA VAL A 145 23.23 -5.29 8.08
C VAL A 145 22.10 -5.51 9.07
N VAL A 146 21.03 -4.74 8.93
CA VAL A 146 19.78 -4.94 9.65
C VAL A 146 18.66 -5.05 8.63
N THR A 147 17.76 -5.99 8.84
CA THR A 147 16.59 -6.18 8.02
C THR A 147 15.35 -6.33 8.90
N TYR A 148 14.22 -5.89 8.37
CA TYR A 148 12.92 -6.18 8.90
C TYR A 148 12.04 -6.72 7.78
N THR A 149 11.34 -7.82 8.06
CA THR A 149 10.47 -8.49 7.09
C THR A 149 9.06 -8.58 7.64
N LEU A 150 8.09 -8.12 6.85
CA LEU A 150 6.67 -8.40 7.04
C LEU A 150 6.20 -9.20 5.83
N GLU A 151 6.06 -10.52 6.01
CA GLU A 151 5.75 -11.46 4.93
C GLU A 151 6.72 -11.30 3.73
N ASN A 152 6.30 -10.67 2.64
CA ASN A 152 7.09 -10.50 1.42
C ASN A 152 7.58 -9.07 1.20
N LEU A 153 7.37 -8.19 2.19
CA LEU A 153 7.91 -6.86 2.26
C LEU A 153 9.14 -6.89 3.15
N LEU A 154 10.31 -6.58 2.60
CA LEU A 154 11.55 -6.48 3.37
C LEU A 154 12.14 -5.09 3.22
N PHE A 155 12.49 -4.50 4.36
CA PHE A 155 13.28 -3.27 4.44
C PHE A 155 14.64 -3.62 5.04
N GLY A 156 15.70 -3.17 4.37
CA GLY A 156 17.07 -3.44 4.77
C GLY A 156 17.88 -2.17 4.85
N GLY A 157 18.87 -2.17 5.73
CA GLY A 157 19.87 -1.12 5.81
C GLY A 157 21.23 -1.70 6.17
N GLU A 158 22.26 -1.17 5.53
CA GLU A 158 23.64 -1.57 5.70
C GLU A 158 24.49 -0.36 6.09
N TYR A 159 25.34 -0.57 7.09
CA TYR A 159 26.48 0.28 7.38
C TYR A 159 27.75 -0.42 6.88
N ASN A 160 28.45 0.20 5.94
CA ASN A 160 29.65 -0.37 5.36
C ASN A 160 30.86 0.53 5.62
N GLU A 161 31.72 0.11 6.55
CA GLU A 161 32.92 0.85 6.94
C GLU A 161 33.95 0.88 5.81
N LYS A 162 34.06 -0.21 5.04
CA LYS A 162 35.08 -0.36 3.98
C LYS A 162 34.95 0.67 2.86
N ILE A 163 33.77 1.25 2.70
CA ILE A 163 33.49 2.31 1.71
C ILE A 163 33.31 3.69 2.35
N GLY A 164 33.93 3.91 3.51
CA GLY A 164 33.90 5.19 4.22
C GLY A 164 32.66 5.41 5.07
N GLY A 165 32.08 4.36 5.63
CA GLY A 165 30.90 4.45 6.50
C GLY A 165 29.62 4.82 5.77
N ARG A 166 29.51 4.45 4.47
CA ARG A 166 28.30 4.75 3.69
C ARG A 166 27.12 3.92 4.18
N LEU A 167 25.95 4.54 4.10
CA LEU A 167 24.68 3.91 4.36
C LEU A 167 24.06 3.47 3.03
N LEU A 168 23.64 2.22 2.97
CA LEU A 168 22.89 1.69 1.86
C LEU A 168 21.56 1.18 2.40
N PHE A 169 20.47 1.54 1.73
CA PHE A 169 19.14 1.10 2.10
C PHE A 169 18.53 0.29 0.96
N TYR A 170 17.67 -0.65 1.34
CA TYR A 170 17.12 -1.62 0.43
C TYR A 170 15.65 -1.86 0.73
N PHE A 171 14.90 -2.11 -0.34
CA PHE A 171 13.51 -2.53 -0.27
C PHE A 171 13.34 -3.75 -1.16
N GLN A 172 12.61 -4.74 -0.68
CA GLN A 172 12.24 -5.92 -1.45
C GLN A 172 10.75 -6.16 -1.34
N PHE A 173 10.14 -6.50 -2.47
CA PHE A 173 8.73 -6.88 -2.58
C PHE A 173 8.66 -8.16 -3.42
N GLY A 174 8.27 -9.27 -2.79
CA GLY A 174 8.35 -10.57 -3.44
C GLY A 174 9.80 -10.86 -3.85
N ASP A 175 10.04 -11.10 -5.14
CA ASP A 175 11.37 -11.36 -5.69
C ASP A 175 12.08 -10.09 -6.18
N ALA A 176 11.36 -8.98 -6.32
CA ALA A 176 11.91 -7.72 -6.80
C ALA A 176 12.68 -7.00 -5.68
N LYS A 177 13.90 -6.53 -5.99
CA LYS A 177 14.82 -5.87 -5.04
C LYS A 177 15.22 -4.51 -5.56
N PHE A 178 15.19 -3.52 -4.67
CA PHE A 178 15.43 -2.11 -4.98
C PHE A 178 16.47 -1.51 -4.04
N LYS A 179 17.37 -0.73 -4.59
CA LYS A 179 18.36 0.06 -3.84
C LYS A 179 17.81 1.47 -3.61
N MET A 180 18.13 2.02 -2.45
CA MET A 180 17.68 3.34 -2.00
C MET A 180 18.83 4.08 -1.33
N THR A 181 18.84 5.39 -1.54
CA THR A 181 19.64 6.36 -0.81
C THR A 181 19.06 6.61 0.59
N ASP A 182 19.87 7.16 1.50
CA ASP A 182 19.40 7.61 2.82
C ASP A 182 18.23 8.59 2.72
N GLN A 183 18.26 9.49 1.74
CA GLN A 183 17.19 10.45 1.51
C GLN A 183 15.89 9.75 1.09
N GLU A 184 15.95 8.83 0.13
CA GLU A 184 14.77 8.06 -0.33
C GLU A 184 14.15 7.25 0.80
N PHE A 185 14.97 6.54 1.57
CA PHE A 185 14.47 5.78 2.70
C PHE A 185 13.87 6.69 3.78
N SER A 186 14.51 7.81 4.10
CA SER A 186 14.02 8.80 5.06
C SER A 186 12.65 9.38 4.66
N GLU A 187 12.43 9.65 3.37
CA GLU A 187 11.15 10.12 2.86
C GLU A 187 10.04 9.07 3.06
N ILE A 188 10.33 7.79 2.79
CA ILE A 188 9.41 6.68 3.07
C ILE A 188 9.08 6.61 4.58
N VAL A 189 10.09 6.70 5.46
CA VAL A 189 9.88 6.74 6.93
C VAL A 189 8.94 7.88 7.32
N LYS A 190 9.17 9.08 6.79
CA LYS A 190 8.36 10.27 7.07
C LYS A 190 6.92 10.13 6.59
N VAL A 191 6.71 9.57 5.40
CA VAL A 191 5.37 9.30 4.87
C VAL A 191 4.66 8.27 5.73
N CYS A 192 5.31 7.17 6.09
CA CYS A 192 4.71 6.16 6.95
C CYS A 192 4.38 6.71 8.34
N LYS A 193 5.23 7.59 8.89
CA LYS A 193 4.95 8.31 10.14
C LYS A 193 3.72 9.22 10.01
N LYS A 194 3.60 9.96 8.90
CA LYS A 194 2.45 10.82 8.62
C LYS A 194 1.17 9.98 8.53
N ILE A 195 1.18 8.89 7.78
CA ILE A 195 0.04 7.96 7.68
C ILE A 195 -0.35 7.44 9.06
N LYS A 196 0.60 6.95 9.86
CA LYS A 196 0.33 6.48 11.23
C LYS A 196 -0.30 7.56 12.11
N SER A 197 0.10 8.82 11.96
CA SER A 197 -0.46 9.93 12.76
C SER A 197 -1.88 10.34 12.35
N VAL A 198 -2.26 10.10 11.09
CA VAL A 198 -3.57 10.48 10.52
C VAL A 198 -4.60 9.34 10.61
N TRP A 199 -4.14 8.09 10.79
CA TRP A 199 -4.99 6.92 10.87
C TRP A 199 -5.73 6.76 12.20
#